data_AF-A0A0N4VJ57-F1
#
_entry.id   AF-A0A0N4VJ57-F1
#
_cell.length_a   1.000
_cell.length_b   1.000
_cell.length_c   1.000
_cell.angle_alpha   90.00
_cell.angle_beta   90.00
_cell.angle_gamma   90.00
#
_symmetry.space_group_name_H-M   'P 1'
#
loop_
_entity.id
_entity.type
_entity.pdbx_description
1 polymer ?
#
loop_
_entity_poly.entity_id
_entity_poly.type
_entity_poly.pdbx_seq_one_letter_code
_entity_poly.pdbx_strand_id
1 'polypeptide(L)'
;MRTLIVLSAVIAAAFALVEQDPLLDALICNVCVDMVTKAESAGLDYSENWLKNKFDEACEQVGVFKTICVIALQYVMTDLDKHIRGALSPRAGCEKVTLCKKN
;
A
#
# COMPACT_ATOMS: atom_id res chain seq x y z
N MET A 1 -22.71 -14.01 -24.57
CA MET A 1 -22.20 -12.70 -25.06
C MET A 1 -22.77 -11.52 -24.28
N ARG A 2 -24.09 -11.37 -24.11
CA ARG A 2 -24.69 -10.25 -23.34
C ARG A 2 -24.20 -10.14 -21.89
N THR A 3 -24.03 -11.26 -21.19
CA THR A 3 -23.55 -11.31 -19.80
C THR A 3 -22.10 -10.87 -19.62
N LEU A 4 -21.23 -11.10 -20.61
CA LEU A 4 -19.81 -10.71 -20.55
C LEU A 4 -19.64 -9.18 -20.67
N ILE A 5 -20.49 -8.52 -21.46
CA ILE A 5 -20.46 -7.07 -21.67
C ILE A 5 -20.86 -6.32 -20.39
N VAL A 6 -21.85 -6.86 -19.67
CA VAL A 6 -22.29 -6.27 -18.39
C VAL A 6 -21.21 -6.41 -17.33
N LEU A 7 -20.54 -7.56 -17.25
CA LEU A 7 -19.40 -7.77 -16.34
C LEU A 7 -18.24 -6.81 -16.62
N SER A 8 -17.87 -6.59 -17.89
CA SER A 8 -16.81 -5.63 -18.22
C SER A 8 -17.17 -4.18 -17.88
N ALA A 9 -18.44 -3.79 -18.02
CA ALA A 9 -18.89 -2.44 -17.69
C ALA A 9 -18.91 -2.18 -16.17
N VAL A 10 -19.32 -3.17 -15.37
CA VAL A 10 -19.29 -3.09 -13.90
C VAL A 10 -17.85 -3.00 -13.39
N ILE A 11 -16.93 -3.77 -14.00
CA ILE A 11 -15.52 -3.73 -13.66
C ILE A 11 -14.92 -2.35 -14.00
N ALA A 12 -15.18 -1.80 -15.20
CA ALA A 12 -14.70 -0.47 -15.58
C ALA A 12 -15.26 0.64 -14.67
N ALA A 13 -16.54 0.56 -14.28
CA ALA A 13 -17.15 1.50 -13.36
C ALA A 13 -16.58 1.39 -11.93
N ALA A 14 -16.24 0.17 -11.48
CA ALA A 14 -15.54 -0.03 -10.21
C ALA A 14 -14.13 0.59 -10.23
N PHE A 15 -13.40 0.49 -11.35
CA PHE A 15 -12.10 1.13 -11.50
C PHE A 15 -12.20 2.67 -11.59
N ALA A 16 -13.26 3.22 -12.18
CA ALA A 16 -13.50 4.68 -12.21
C ALA A 16 -13.84 5.26 -10.82
N LEU A 17 -14.49 4.50 -9.93
CA LEU A 17 -14.69 4.92 -8.54
C LEU A 17 -13.41 4.86 -7.69
N VAL A 18 -12.34 4.24 -8.20
CA VAL A 18 -11.00 4.21 -7.58
C VAL A 18 -10.12 5.36 -8.10
N GLU A 19 -10.68 6.32 -8.85
CA GLU A 19 -9.95 7.51 -9.28
C GLU A 19 -9.63 8.45 -8.11
N GLN A 20 -8.38 8.37 -7.64
CA GLN A 20 -7.53 9.43 -7.10
C GLN A 20 -8.25 10.50 -6.27
N ASP A 21 -8.81 10.10 -5.12
CA ASP A 21 -9.09 11.09 -4.09
C ASP A 21 -7.75 11.63 -3.58
N PRO A 22 -7.41 12.91 -3.80
CA PRO A 22 -6.14 13.49 -3.33
C PRO A 22 -5.99 13.36 -1.81
N LEU A 23 -7.11 13.23 -1.09
CA LEU A 23 -7.15 12.98 0.34
C LEU A 23 -6.75 11.53 0.66
N LEU A 24 -7.17 10.56 -0.16
CA LEU A 24 -6.76 9.16 -0.05
C LEU A 24 -5.29 8.98 -0.40
N ASP A 25 -4.80 9.64 -1.46
CA ASP A 25 -3.37 9.65 -1.82
C ASP A 25 -2.51 10.24 -0.67
N ALA A 26 -2.94 11.35 -0.08
CA ALA A 26 -2.27 11.97 1.06
C ALA A 26 -2.32 11.08 2.31
N LEU A 27 -3.44 10.40 2.55
CA LEU A 27 -3.61 9.45 3.66
C LEU A 27 -2.66 8.26 3.50
N ILE A 28 -2.61 7.64 2.30
CA ILE A 28 -1.74 6.52 1.97
C ILE A 28 -0.27 6.92 2.14
N CYS A 29 0.11 8.10 1.65
CA CYS A 29 1.47 8.62 1.80
C CYS A 29 1.84 8.84 3.27
N ASN A 30 0.96 9.45 4.08
CA ASN A 30 1.19 9.66 5.50
C ASN A 30 1.31 8.34 6.27
N VAL A 31 0.44 7.36 5.96
CA VAL A 31 0.50 6.02 6.56
C VAL A 31 1.82 5.35 6.21
N CYS A 32 2.26 5.43 4.94
CA CYS A 32 3.54 4.87 4.54
C CYS A 32 4.72 5.52 5.30
N VAL A 33 4.77 6.85 5.34
CA VAL A 33 5.85 7.58 6.03
C VAL A 33 5.88 7.26 7.52
N ASP A 34 4.71 7.23 8.17
CA ASP A 34 4.59 6.85 9.59
C ASP A 34 5.06 5.41 9.83
N MET A 35 4.66 4.47 8.94
CA MET A 35 5.08 3.08 9.02
C MET A 35 6.60 2.91 8.85
N VAL A 36 7.21 3.58 7.86
CA VAL A 36 8.66 3.52 7.67
C VAL A 36 9.40 4.13 8.86
N THR A 37 8.95 5.28 9.36
CA THR A 37 9.56 5.94 10.52
C THR A 37 9.50 5.04 11.76
N LYS A 38 8.37 4.37 11.98
CA LYS A 38 8.19 3.42 13.08
C LYS A 38 9.04 2.15 12.89
N ALA A 39 9.16 1.65 11.67
CA ALA A 39 10.01 0.51 11.34
C ALA A 39 11.50 0.81 11.59
N GLU A 40 11.98 1.99 11.19
CA GLU A 40 13.33 2.46 11.50
C GLU A 40 13.56 2.58 13.01
N SER A 41 12.56 3.09 13.75
CA SER A 41 12.62 3.26 15.21
C SER A 41 12.57 1.93 15.98
N ALA A 42 11.90 0.91 15.44
CA ALA A 42 11.80 -0.43 16.03
C ALA A 42 13.06 -1.29 15.80
N GLY A 43 13.98 -0.83 14.94
CA GLY A 43 15.17 -1.57 14.53
C GLY A 43 14.95 -2.34 13.23
N LEU A 44 15.97 -2.32 12.36
CA LEU A 44 15.95 -2.89 11.00
C LEU A 44 15.62 -4.40 10.94
N ASP A 45 15.85 -5.13 12.04
CA ASP A 45 15.53 -6.57 12.12
C ASP A 45 14.07 -6.85 12.49
N TYR A 46 13.33 -5.82 12.93
CA TYR A 46 11.92 -5.91 13.35
C TYR A 46 10.94 -5.25 12.37
N SER A 47 11.45 -4.50 11.39
CA SER A 47 10.65 -3.76 10.39
C SER A 47 9.67 -4.67 9.65
N GLU A 48 10.13 -5.83 9.17
CA GLU A 48 9.38 -6.69 8.26
C GLU A 48 8.17 -7.35 8.95
N ASN A 49 8.38 -7.93 10.14
CA ASN A 49 7.29 -8.52 10.93
C ASN A 49 6.32 -7.47 11.48
N TRP A 50 6.83 -6.30 11.87
CA TRP A 50 5.99 -5.22 12.37
C TRP A 50 5.09 -4.65 11.26
N LEU A 51 5.66 -4.38 10.09
CA LEU A 51 4.93 -3.94 8.90
C LEU A 51 3.87 -4.98 8.51
N LYS A 52 4.23 -6.27 8.49
CA LYS A 52 3.33 -7.36 8.10
C LYS A 52 2.07 -7.38 8.97
N ASN A 53 2.23 -7.31 10.29
CA ASN A 53 1.11 -7.32 11.23
C ASN A 53 0.18 -6.12 11.02
N LYS A 54 0.74 -4.92 10.78
CA LYS A 54 -0.06 -3.71 10.56
C LYS A 54 -0.82 -3.74 9.23
N PHE A 55 -0.25 -4.35 8.20
CA PHE A 55 -0.92 -4.52 6.92
C PHE A 55 -1.99 -5.62 6.95
N ASP A 56 -1.76 -6.71 7.67
CA ASP A 56 -2.81 -7.71 7.90
C ASP A 56 -4.02 -7.08 8.62
N GLU A 57 -3.79 -6.26 9.65
CA GLU A 57 -4.85 -5.49 10.32
C GLU A 57 -5.59 -4.55 9.35
N ALA A 58 -4.88 -3.84 8.48
CA ALA A 58 -5.48 -2.95 7.49
C ALA A 58 -6.29 -3.73 6.43
N CYS A 59 -5.78 -4.89 6.00
CA CYS A 59 -6.41 -5.73 5.01
C CYS A 59 -7.61 -6.52 5.53
N GLU A 60 -7.72 -6.72 6.84
CA GLU A 60 -8.92 -7.31 7.44
C GLU A 60 -10.17 -6.45 7.24
N GLN A 61 -10.00 -5.13 7.12
CA GLN A 61 -11.12 -4.21 6.93
C GLN A 61 -11.72 -4.25 5.51
N VAL A 62 -10.99 -4.78 4.52
CA VAL A 62 -11.46 -4.85 3.12
C VAL A 62 -12.16 -6.18 2.76
N GLY A 63 -12.39 -7.05 3.74
CA GLY A 63 -13.29 -8.21 3.62
C GLY A 63 -12.90 -9.17 2.49
N VAL A 64 -13.76 -9.31 1.47
CA VAL A 64 -13.56 -10.22 0.33
C VAL A 64 -12.28 -9.92 -0.48
N PHE A 65 -11.75 -8.71 -0.39
CA PHE A 65 -10.50 -8.32 -1.06
C PHE A 65 -9.25 -8.51 -0.18
N LYS A 66 -9.38 -9.10 1.03
CA LYS A 66 -8.26 -9.31 1.96
C LYS A 66 -7.05 -9.95 1.27
N THR A 67 -7.25 -11.03 0.51
CA THR A 67 -6.15 -11.72 -0.17
C THR A 67 -5.42 -10.83 -1.17
N ILE A 68 -6.16 -10.03 -1.96
CA ILE A 68 -5.59 -9.12 -2.94
C ILE A 68 -4.85 -7.98 -2.23
N CYS A 69 -5.43 -7.45 -1.16
CA CYS A 69 -4.82 -6.43 -0.31
C CYS A 69 -3.49 -6.91 0.29
N VAL A 70 -3.47 -8.12 0.87
CA VAL A 70 -2.27 -8.71 1.47
C VAL A 70 -1.19 -8.93 0.41
N ILE A 71 -1.54 -9.43 -0.77
CA ILE A 71 -0.58 -9.64 -1.87
C ILE A 71 0.00 -8.30 -2.33
N ALA A 72 -0.84 -7.30 -2.58
CA ALA A 72 -0.40 -5.98 -3.01
C ALA A 72 0.55 -5.34 -1.98
N LEU A 73 0.21 -5.44 -0.70
CA LEU A 73 1.02 -4.88 0.37
C LEU A 73 2.31 -5.66 0.62
N GLN A 74 2.33 -6.99 0.45
CA GLN A 74 3.57 -7.77 0.51
C GLN A 74 4.57 -7.35 -0.57
N TYR A 75 4.12 -7.11 -1.80
CA TYR A 75 4.98 -6.60 -2.87
C TYR A 75 5.58 -5.24 -2.53
N VAL A 76 4.75 -4.35 -2.01
CA VAL A 76 5.18 -3.01 -1.59
C VAL A 76 6.15 -3.09 -0.41
N MET A 77 5.89 -3.95 0.57
CA MET A 77 6.76 -4.17 1.73
C MET A 77 8.15 -4.66 1.36
N THR A 78 8.26 -5.67 0.49
CA THR A 78 9.57 -6.21 0.08
C THR A 78 10.42 -5.13 -0.60
N ASP A 79 9.80 -4.22 -1.33
CA ASP A 79 10.51 -3.13 -1.99
C ASP A 79 10.82 -1.97 -1.02
N LEU A 80 9.90 -1.70 -0.10
CA LEU A 80 10.08 -0.72 0.97
C LEU A 80 11.21 -1.12 1.93
N ASP A 81 11.31 -2.40 2.34
CA ASP A 81 12.36 -2.89 3.24
C ASP A 81 13.76 -2.71 2.61
N LYS A 82 13.91 -2.92 1.30
CA LYS A 82 15.16 -2.63 0.58
C LYS A 82 15.53 -1.14 0.68
N HIS A 83 14.54 -0.26 0.62
CA HIS A 83 14.75 1.19 0.72
C HIS A 83 15.06 1.63 2.15
N ILE A 84 14.42 1.04 3.15
CA ILE A 84 14.69 1.25 4.58
C ILE A 84 16.13 0.83 4.91
N ARG A 85 16.56 -0.35 4.47
CA ARG A 85 17.95 -0.83 4.61
C ARG A 85 18.96 0.05 3.87
N GLY A 86 18.52 0.73 2.82
CA GLY A 86 19.31 1.72 2.09
C GLY A 86 19.45 3.09 2.78
N ALA A 87 18.90 3.25 3.99
CA ALA A 87 18.87 4.50 4.75
C ALA A 87 18.28 5.69 3.96
N LEU A 88 17.34 5.40 3.04
CA LEU A 88 16.55 6.45 2.41
C LEU A 88 15.62 7.06 3.44
N SER A 89 15.33 8.36 3.32
CA SER A 89 14.33 8.97 4.19
C SER A 89 12.97 8.28 4.01
N PRO A 90 12.14 8.18 5.08
CA PRO A 90 10.83 7.55 5.03
C PRO A 90 9.98 7.95 3.82
N ARG A 91 9.97 9.25 3.49
CA ARG A 91 9.26 9.79 2.33
C ARG A 91 9.86 9.32 1.00
N ALA A 92 11.18 9.33 0.87
CA ALA A 92 11.85 8.87 -0.36
C ALA A 92 11.60 7.37 -0.61
N GLY A 93 11.55 6.55 0.45
CA GLY A 93 11.14 5.15 0.36
C GLY A 93 9.70 5.00 -0.15
N CYS A 94 8.77 5.76 0.41
CA CYS A 94 7.36 5.75 0.01
C CYS A 94 7.12 6.29 -1.42
N GLU A 95 7.92 7.24 -1.90
CA GLU A 95 7.88 7.70 -3.29
C GLU A 95 8.39 6.63 -4.27
N LYS A 96 9.39 5.83 -3.87
CA LYS A 96 9.93 4.75 -4.71
C LYS A 96 8.93 3.62 -4.93
N VAL A 97 8.12 3.31 -3.93
CA VAL A 97 7.05 2.31 -4.02
C VAL A 97 5.72 2.90 -4.50
N THR A 98 5.72 4.15 -4.98
CA THR A 98 4.55 4.84 -5.55
C THR A 98 3.39 5.04 -4.55
N LEU A 99 3.66 4.95 -3.24
CA LEU A 99 2.69 5.26 -2.18
C LEU A 99 2.63 6.76 -1.85
N CYS A 100 3.66 7.51 -2.25
CA CYS A 100 3.66 8.97 -2.24
C CYS A 100 3.88 9.47 -3.67
N LYS A 101 3.14 10.52 -4.07
CA LYS A 101 3.46 11.25 -5.30
C LYS A 101 4.80 11.97 -5.11
N LYS A 102 5.65 11.87 -6.13
CA LYS A 102 6.91 12.60 -6.22
C LYS A 102 6.59 14.08 -6.32
N ASN A 103 6.98 14.86 -5.31
CA ASN A 103 6.78 16.31 -5.27
C ASN A 103 8.07 17.04 -5.61
#